data_AF-A0AAU5WQ49-F1
#
_entry.id   AF-A0AAU5WQ49-F1
#
_cell.length_a   1.000
_cell.length_b   1.000
_cell.length_c   1.000
_cell.angle_alpha   90.00
_cell.angle_beta   90.00
_cell.angle_gamma   90.00
#
_symmetry.space_group_name_H-M   'P 1'
#
loop_
_entity.id
_entity.type
_entity.pdbx_description
1 polymer ?
#
loop_
_entity_poly.entity_id
_entity_poly.type
_entity_poly.pdbx_seq_one_letter_code
_entity_poly.pdbx_strand_id
1 'polypeptide(L)'
;MSNPLEPPELFAWDAEQTGGVTDDCGRAIGHVHRALADAPAGASGMVRQVRLGGASGVRYITLGVVGLARRDEASGAVEWTDGTR
;
A
#
# COMPACT_ATOMS: atom_id res chain seq x y z
N MET A 1 9.22 2.13 -20.67
CA MET A 1 10.42 2.96 -20.44
C MET A 1 10.34 3.44 -19.01
N SER A 2 11.08 2.83 -18.09
CA SER A 2 11.09 3.24 -16.68
C SER A 2 12.01 4.46 -16.52
N ASN A 3 11.48 5.54 -15.94
CA ASN A 3 12.21 6.77 -15.68
C ASN A 3 13.14 6.55 -14.46
N PRO A 4 14.46 6.82 -14.55
CA PRO A 4 15.42 6.45 -13.50
C PRO A 4 15.42 7.34 -12.25
N LEU A 5 14.47 8.28 -12.12
CA LEU A 5 14.36 9.22 -11.00
C LEU A 5 13.13 8.99 -10.11
N GLU A 6 12.25 8.05 -10.46
CA GLU A 6 11.10 7.74 -9.61
C GLU A 6 11.52 6.71 -8.55
N PRO A 7 11.35 7.01 -7.25
CA PRO A 7 11.58 6.03 -6.20
C PRO A 7 10.72 4.79 -6.47
N PRO A 8 11.25 3.57 -6.25
CA PRO A 8 10.48 2.37 -6.48
C PRO A 8 9.25 2.34 -5.56
N GLU A 9 8.06 2.30 -6.16
CA GLU A 9 6.81 2.07 -5.43
C GLU A 9 6.78 0.62 -4.92
N LEU A 10 6.60 0.45 -3.61
CA LEU A 10 6.44 -0.86 -2.99
C LEU A 10 4.97 -1.15 -2.76
N PHE A 11 4.51 -2.27 -3.32
CA PHE A 11 3.19 -2.83 -3.07
C PHE A 11 3.33 -4.03 -2.14
N ALA A 12 2.81 -3.93 -0.91
CA ALA A 12 2.71 -5.07 0.00
C ALA A 12 1.35 -5.74 -0.19
N TRP A 13 1.34 -6.95 -0.74
CA TRP A 13 0.15 -7.80 -0.84
C TRP A 13 0.44 -9.11 -0.11
N ASP A 14 -0.44 -9.51 0.81
CA ASP A 14 -0.46 -10.88 1.29
C ASP A 14 -1.47 -11.67 0.45
N ALA A 15 -1.03 -12.77 -0.14
CA ALA A 15 -1.86 -13.63 -0.98
C ALA A 15 -1.57 -15.09 -0.66
N GLU A 16 -2.38 -15.68 0.21
CA GLU A 16 -2.62 -17.11 0.19
C GLU A 16 -4.11 -17.38 0.06
N GLN A 17 -4.48 -17.70 -1.19
CA GLN A 17 -5.76 -18.22 -1.66
C GLN A 17 -6.90 -17.24 -1.95
N THR A 18 -7.79 -17.72 -2.83
CA THR A 18 -8.75 -16.98 -3.65
C THR A 18 -9.71 -16.09 -2.87
N GLY A 19 -9.52 -14.77 -3.00
CA GLY A 19 -10.55 -13.76 -2.75
C GLY A 19 -10.21 -12.76 -1.65
N GLY A 20 -10.21 -11.48 -2.01
CA GLY A 20 -10.70 -10.40 -1.16
C GLY A 20 -9.86 -10.09 0.08
N VAL A 21 -8.94 -9.12 0.01
CA VAL A 21 -8.39 -8.49 1.21
C VAL A 21 -9.55 -7.86 2.00
N THR A 22 -9.95 -8.55 3.06
CA THR A 22 -10.43 -7.95 4.30
C THR A 22 -9.38 -8.26 5.35
N ASP A 23 -8.17 -7.72 5.18
CA ASP A 23 -7.28 -7.65 6.34
C ASP A 23 -7.71 -6.47 7.20
N ASP A 24 -7.45 -6.56 8.50
CA ASP A 24 -7.67 -5.46 9.42
C ASP A 24 -6.85 -4.25 8.95
N CYS A 25 -7.45 -3.07 8.97
CA CYS A 25 -6.80 -1.82 8.54
C CYS A 25 -5.45 -1.62 9.24
N GLY A 26 -5.37 -1.93 10.53
CA GLY A 26 -4.15 -1.82 11.32
C GLY A 26 -3.06 -2.82 10.88
N ARG A 27 -3.44 -4.03 10.45
CA ARG A 27 -2.49 -5.01 9.90
C ARG A 27 -1.92 -4.56 8.56
N ALA A 28 -2.77 -4.10 7.65
CA ALA A 28 -2.33 -3.57 6.36
C ALA A 28 -1.36 -2.37 6.53
N ILE A 29 -1.68 -1.45 7.46
CA ILE A 29 -0.79 -0.35 7.84
C ILE A 29 0.53 -0.88 8.40
N GLY A 30 0.49 -1.86 9.30
CA GLY A 30 1.68 -2.48 9.89
C GLY A 30 2.59 -3.14 8.84
N HIS A 31 2.01 -3.83 7.86
CA HIS A 31 2.77 -4.44 6.77
C HIS A 31 3.47 -3.40 5.89
N VAL A 32 2.75 -2.35 5.47
CA VAL A 32 3.34 -1.25 4.69
C VAL A 32 4.42 -0.53 5.50
N HIS A 33 4.19 -0.28 6.79
CA HIS A 33 5.18 0.36 7.66
C HIS A 33 6.46 -0.45 7.71
N ARG A 34 6.36 -1.77 7.93
CA ARG A 34 7.52 -2.66 7.98
C ARG A 34 8.24 -2.72 6.63
N ALA A 35 7.50 -2.86 5.53
CA ALA A 35 8.08 -2.88 4.19
C ALA A 35 8.86 -1.58 3.88
N LEU A 36 8.32 -0.43 4.27
CA LEU A 36 8.98 0.86 4.08
C LEU A 36 10.18 1.05 5.01
N ALA A 37 10.16 0.52 6.23
CA ALA A 37 11.32 0.59 7.13
C ALA A 37 12.58 -0.10 6.55
N ASP A 38 12.38 -1.15 5.75
CA ASP A 38 13.45 -1.89 5.08
C ASP A 38 13.72 -1.39 3.64
N ALA A 39 12.90 -0.48 3.11
CA ALA A 39 12.99 0.05 1.75
C ALA A 39 14.02 1.17 1.59
N PRO A 40 14.51 1.49 0.38
CA PRO A 40 15.32 2.69 0.16
C PRO A 40 14.66 3.98 0.68
N ALA A 41 15.49 4.94 1.09
CA ALA A 41 15.04 6.29 1.41
C ALA A 41 14.24 6.89 0.24
N GLY A 42 13.12 7.55 0.54
CA GLY A 42 12.22 8.11 -0.46
C GLY A 42 11.16 7.13 -0.98
N ALA A 43 11.22 5.84 -0.62
CA ALA A 43 10.20 4.88 -0.99
C ALA A 43 8.82 5.26 -0.42
N SER A 44 7.76 4.98 -1.18
CA SER A 44 6.38 5.24 -0.78
C SER A 44 5.53 3.96 -0.84
N GLY A 45 4.47 3.95 -0.05
CA GLY A 45 3.51 2.87 0.07
C GLY A 45 2.10 3.42 0.25
N MET A 46 1.10 2.60 -0.06
CA MET A 46 -0.30 3.02 -0.02
C MET A 46 -1.19 1.87 0.41
N VAL A 47 -2.09 2.16 1.34
CA VAL A 47 -3.17 1.26 1.76
C VAL A 47 -4.46 1.72 1.09
N ARG A 48 -5.11 0.81 0.36
CA ARG A 48 -6.38 1.06 -0.34
C ARG A 48 -7.49 0.21 0.27
N GLN A 49 -8.67 0.81 0.44
CA GLN A 49 -9.88 0.05 0.69
C GLN A 49 -10.38 -0.51 -0.64
N VAL A 50 -10.63 -1.81 -0.68
CA VAL A 50 -11.13 -2.50 -1.88
C VAL A 50 -12.36 -3.34 -1.52
N ARG A 51 -13.25 -3.55 -2.47
CA ARG A 51 -14.27 -4.60 -2.41
C ARG A 51 -14.07 -5.59 -3.54
N LEU A 52 -14.50 -6.82 -3.33
CA LEU A 52 -14.70 -7.73 -4.44
C LEU A 52 -15.94 -7.33 -5.23
N GLY A 53 -15.82 -7.32 -6.56
CA GLY A 53 -16.95 -7.22 -7.46
C GLY A 53 -16.81 -8.24 -8.58
N GLY A 54 -17.93 -8.66 -9.17
CA GLY A 54 -17.90 -9.53 -10.34
C GLY A 54 -19.23 -10.19 -10.64
N ALA A 55 -19.84 -9.85 -11.78
CA ALA A 55 -20.88 -10.67 -12.40
C ALA A 55 -20.30 -11.74 -13.35
N SER A 56 -19.03 -11.61 -13.75
CA SER A 56 -18.35 -12.48 -14.73
C SER A 56 -16.87 -12.76 -14.42
N GLY A 57 -16.43 -12.50 -13.18
CA GLY A 57 -15.06 -12.75 -12.72
C GLY A 57 -14.72 -11.93 -11.48
N VAL A 58 -13.92 -12.49 -10.57
CA VAL A 58 -13.52 -11.82 -9.33
C VAL A 58 -12.55 -10.69 -9.67
N ARG A 59 -12.99 -9.44 -9.48
CA ARG A 59 -12.14 -8.24 -9.58
C ARG A 59 -12.15 -7.46 -8.28
N TYR A 60 -11.02 -6.87 -7.94
CA TYR A 60 -10.92 -5.90 -6.86
C TYR A 60 -11.34 -4.52 -7.39
N ILE A 61 -12.34 -3.94 -6.74
CA ILE A 61 -12.79 -2.57 -7.01
C ILE A 61 -12.28 -1.71 -5.87
N THR A 62 -11.40 -0.75 -6.18
CA THR A 62 -10.95 0.26 -5.22
C THR A 62 -12.14 1.12 -4.77
N LEU A 63 -12.31 1.23 -3.47
CA LEU A 63 -13.31 2.06 -2.81
C LEU A 63 -12.73 3.39 -2.32
N GLY A 64 -11.45 3.40 -1.93
CA GLY A 64 -10.78 4.61 -1.45
C GLY A 64 -9.34 4.36 -1.04
N VAL A 65 -8.63 5.43 -0.67
CA VAL A 65 -7.30 5.36 -0.06
C VAL A 65 -7.49 5.50 1.45
N VAL A 66 -6.89 4.58 2.20
CA VAL A 66 -6.92 4.58 3.66
C VAL A 66 -5.75 5.39 4.21
N GLY A 67 -4.57 5.21 3.62
CA GLY A 67 -3.37 5.90 4.06
C GLY A 67 -2.28 5.85 2.99
N LEU A 68 -1.52 6.93 2.95
CA LEU A 68 -0.28 7.04 2.19
C LEU A 68 0.87 7.06 3.18
N ALA A 69 1.95 6.38 2.84
CA ALA A 69 3.15 6.34 3.64
C ALA A 69 4.38 6.63 2.78
N ARG A 70 5.36 7.30 3.35
CA ARG A 70 6.67 7.52 2.72
C ARG A 70 7.77 7.33 3.74
N ARG A 71 8.88 6.72 3.33
CA ARG A 71 10.13 6.75 4.07
C ARG A 71 10.81 8.09 3.80
N ASP A 72 10.87 8.95 4.82
CA ASP A 72 11.57 10.24 4.74
C ASP A 72 13.06 10.03 4.42
N GLU A 73 13.60 10.91 3.59
CA GLU A 73 14.97 10.81 3.10
C GLU A 73 16.00 11.29 4.12
N ALA A 74 15.63 12.27 4.95
CA ALA A 74 16.54 12.89 5.90
C ALA A 74 16.68 12.08 7.19
N SER A 75 15.56 11.61 7.73
CA SER A 75 15.46 10.90 9.00
C SER A 75 15.37 9.38 8.84
N GLY A 76 14.99 8.89 7.66
CA GLY A 76 14.71 7.47 7.44
C GLY A 76 13.43 6.97 8.11
N ALA A 77 12.66 7.86 8.74
CA ALA A 77 11.39 7.55 9.40
C ALA A 77 10.27 7.29 8.39
N VAL A 78 9.30 6.46 8.75
CA VAL A 78 8.10 6.24 7.93
C VAL A 78 7.01 7.20 8.38
N GLU A 79 6.64 8.13 7.51
CA GLU A 79 5.62 9.14 7.73
C GLU A 79 4.31 8.71 7.07
N TRP A 80 3.20 8.87 7.80
CA TRP A 80 1.87 8.53 7.33
C TRP A 80 1.04 9.80 7.10
N THR A 81 0.31 9.81 5.99
CA THR A 81 -0.71 10.80 5.67
C THR A 81 -2.03 10.08 5.47
N ASP A 82 -3.07 10.57 6.14
CA ASP A 82 -4.40 10.01 6.00
C ASP A 82 -4.86 10.11 4.54
N GLY A 83 -5.39 9.00 4.00
CA GLY A 83 -6.08 9.04 2.72
C GLY A 83 -7.35 9.85 2.90
N THR A 84 -7.52 10.91 2.11
CA THR A 84 -8.63 11.87 2.21
C THR A 84 -9.98 11.18 2.37
N ARG A 85 -10.66 11.55 3.46
CA ARG A 85 -12.03 11.19 3.88
C ARG A 85 -13.09 11.54 2.86
#